data_AF-A0A377F7V1-F1
#
_entry.id   AF-A0A377F7V1-F1
#
_cell.length_a   1.000
_cell.length_b   1.000
_cell.length_c   1.000
_cell.angle_alpha   90.00
_cell.angle_beta   90.00
_cell.angle_gamma   90.00
#
_symmetry.space_group_name_H-M   'P 1'
#
loop_
_entity.id
_entity.type
_entity.pdbx_description
1 polymer ?
#
loop_
_entity_poly.entity_id
_entity_poly.type
_entity_poly.pdbx_seq_one_letter_code
_entity_poly.pdbx_strand_id
1 'polypeptide(L)'
;MCGDVDIMLPGEYAQLAQLNATQVEIPETTLSALVAEQAAKTPDAPALADARYLFSYREMREQVVALANLLRERGVKPGDSVAVALPRSVFLTLALHAIV
;
A
#
# COMPACT_ATOMS: atom_id res chain seq x y z
N MET A 1 -37.65 -20.22 23.72
CA MET A 1 -36.52 -19.28 23.69
C MET A 1 -35.38 -19.92 24.47
N CYS A 2 -34.43 -20.54 23.79
CA CYS A 2 -33.21 -21.07 24.39
C CYS A 2 -32.08 -20.68 23.44
N GLY A 3 -31.45 -19.54 23.70
CA GLY A 3 -30.36 -19.00 22.88
C GLY A 3 -29.39 -18.11 23.67
N ASP A 4 -29.56 -18.04 25.00
CA ASP A 4 -28.82 -17.15 25.91
C ASP A 4 -27.99 -17.95 26.93
N VAL A 5 -27.57 -19.18 26.56
CA VAL A 5 -26.55 -19.87 27.34
C VAL A 5 -25.21 -19.30 26.88
N ASP A 6 -24.57 -18.54 27.76
CA ASP A 6 -23.20 -18.10 27.57
C ASP A 6 -22.31 -19.35 27.47
N ILE A 7 -21.85 -19.64 26.26
CA ILE A 7 -21.03 -20.82 25.94
C ILE A 7 -19.60 -20.65 26.48
N MET A 8 -19.19 -19.41 26.74
CA MET A 8 -17.83 -19.12 27.15
C MET A 8 -17.66 -19.11 28.66
N LEU A 9 -16.59 -19.76 29.10
CA LEU A 9 -16.23 -19.86 30.50
C LEU A 9 -15.76 -18.49 31.04
N PRO A 10 -15.95 -18.22 32.35
CA PRO A 10 -15.43 -17.03 33.01
C PRO A 10 -13.90 -17.04 33.02
N GLY A 11 -13.29 -16.52 31.96
CA GLY A 11 -11.84 -16.57 31.74
C GLY A 11 -11.48 -16.57 30.25
N GLU A 12 -12.31 -17.19 29.40
CA GLU A 12 -12.10 -17.21 27.95
C GLU A 12 -12.25 -15.80 27.37
N TYR A 13 -13.17 -14.99 27.88
CA TYR A 13 -13.29 -13.57 27.52
C TYR A 13 -12.02 -12.76 27.83
N ALA A 14 -11.39 -13.00 28.98
CA ALA A 14 -10.17 -12.30 29.38
C ALA A 14 -8.97 -12.75 28.53
N GLN A 15 -8.90 -14.04 28.21
CA GLN A 15 -7.87 -14.61 27.34
C GLN A 15 -8.00 -14.11 25.90
N LEU A 16 -9.23 -14.03 25.37
CA LEU A 16 -9.50 -13.44 24.06
C LEU A 16 -9.19 -11.94 24.03
N ALA A 17 -9.50 -11.21 25.10
CA ALA A 17 -9.16 -9.78 25.18
C ALA A 17 -7.63 -9.57 25.13
N GLN A 18 -6.84 -10.44 25.76
CA GLN A 18 -5.38 -10.40 25.65
C GLN A 18 -4.87 -10.78 24.26
N LEU A 19 -5.42 -11.83 23.65
CA LEU A 19 -5.02 -12.25 22.30
C LEU A 19 -5.38 -11.21 21.24
N ASN A 20 -6.52 -10.53 21.42
CA ASN A 20 -7.00 -9.50 20.51
C ASN A 20 -6.48 -8.09 20.86
N ALA A 21 -5.57 -7.96 21.83
CA ALA A 21 -4.88 -6.70 22.14
C ALA A 21 -3.81 -6.36 21.08
N THR A 22 -4.21 -6.36 19.81
CA THR A 22 -3.37 -6.05 18.64
C THR A 22 -3.47 -4.59 18.22
N GLN A 23 -4.12 -3.75 19.03
CA GLN A 23 -4.18 -2.32 18.81
C GLN A 23 -2.77 -1.73 18.84
N VAL A 24 -2.39 -1.10 17.74
CA VAL A 24 -1.17 -0.31 17.62
C VAL A 24 -1.56 1.01 16.99
N GLU A 25 -1.05 2.11 17.54
CA GLU A 25 -1.22 3.42 16.92
C GLU A 25 -0.42 3.47 15.62
N ILE A 26 -1.11 3.72 14.51
CA ILE A 26 -0.50 3.84 13.18
C ILE A 26 -0.71 5.30 12.73
N PRO A 27 0.31 5.97 12.19
CA PRO A 27 0.17 7.34 11.71
C PRO A 27 -0.91 7.45 10.62
N GLU A 28 -1.69 8.54 10.67
CA GLU A 28 -2.67 8.88 9.63
C GLU A 28 -1.95 9.41 8.37
N THR A 29 -1.39 8.49 7.59
CA THR A 29 -0.68 8.79 6.34
C THR A 29 -1.07 7.79 5.25
N THR A 30 -0.71 8.11 4.01
CA THR A 30 -0.92 7.21 2.87
C THR A 30 0.36 6.49 2.50
N LEU A 31 0.24 5.32 1.89
CA LEU A 31 1.39 4.60 1.36
C LEU A 31 2.19 5.48 0.38
N SER A 32 1.51 6.20 -0.51
CA SER A 32 2.14 7.12 -1.46
C SER A 32 2.88 8.28 -0.78
N ALA A 33 2.37 8.79 0.35
CA ALA A 33 3.07 9.81 1.13
C ALA A 33 4.35 9.25 1.79
N LEU A 34 4.30 8.05 2.37
CA LEU A 34 5.47 7.38 2.96
C LEU A 34 6.56 7.08 1.92
N VAL A 35 6.17 6.64 0.72
CA VAL A 35 7.11 6.40 -0.39
C VAL A 35 7.73 7.71 -0.87
N ALA A 36 6.95 8.79 -0.95
CA ALA A 36 7.47 10.10 -1.32
C ALA A 36 8.48 10.65 -0.28
N GLU A 37 8.20 10.46 1.00
CA GLU A 37 9.12 10.82 2.09
C GLU A 37 10.41 10.00 2.01
N GLN A 38 10.31 8.69 1.79
CA GLN A 38 11.49 7.84 1.62
C GLN A 38 12.31 8.25 0.40
N ALA A 39 11.66 8.61 -0.71
CA ALA A 39 12.34 9.08 -1.90
C ALA A 39 13.07 10.41 -1.68
N ALA A 40 12.55 11.28 -0.82
CA ALA A 40 13.25 12.51 -0.43
C ALA A 40 14.47 12.22 0.48
N LYS A 41 14.39 11.22 1.37
CA LYS A 41 15.48 10.84 2.28
C LYS A 41 16.63 10.14 1.57
N THR A 42 16.33 9.23 0.65
CA THR A 42 17.34 8.39 -0.03
C THR A 42 17.09 8.35 -1.53
N PRO A 43 17.25 9.48 -2.23
CA PRO A 43 16.84 9.61 -3.64
C PRO A 43 17.61 8.70 -4.58
N ASP A 44 18.92 8.52 -4.34
CA ASP A 44 19.81 7.79 -5.24
C ASP A 44 19.98 6.31 -4.82
N ALA A 45 19.28 5.88 -3.75
CA ALA A 45 19.26 4.49 -3.33
C ALA A 45 18.38 3.64 -4.27
N PRO A 46 18.74 2.37 -4.54
CA PRO A 46 17.96 1.49 -5.40
C PRO A 46 16.59 1.19 -4.75
N ALA A 47 15.51 1.45 -5.49
CA ALA A 47 14.13 1.23 -5.07
C ALA A 47 13.50 0.00 -5.75
N LEU A 48 13.70 -0.14 -7.05
CA LEU A 48 13.15 -1.25 -7.83
C LEU A 48 14.23 -1.86 -8.72
N ALA A 49 14.31 -3.19 -8.75
CA ALA A 49 15.24 -3.91 -9.59
C ALA A 49 14.58 -5.14 -10.22
N ASP A 50 14.89 -5.40 -11.48
CA ASP A 50 14.70 -6.70 -12.11
C ASP A 50 15.94 -7.09 -12.93
N ALA A 51 15.85 -8.13 -13.75
CA ALA A 51 16.98 -8.62 -14.54
C ALA A 51 17.51 -7.59 -15.58
N ARG A 52 16.75 -6.55 -15.90
CA ARG A 52 17.04 -5.57 -16.96
C ARG A 52 17.12 -4.13 -16.48
N TYR A 53 16.42 -3.80 -15.40
CA TYR A 53 16.28 -2.43 -14.93
C TYR A 53 16.65 -2.31 -13.46
N LEU A 54 17.27 -1.20 -13.12
CA LEU A 54 17.51 -0.75 -11.76
C LEU A 54 17.06 0.70 -11.68
N PHE A 55 16.05 0.97 -10.86
CA PHE A 55 15.53 2.31 -10.61
C PHE A 55 15.86 2.73 -9.19
N SER A 56 16.43 3.92 -9.06
CA SER A 56 16.51 4.65 -7.80
C SER A 56 15.14 5.13 -7.33
N TYR A 57 15.02 5.54 -6.06
CA TYR A 57 13.79 6.14 -5.55
C TYR A 57 13.38 7.39 -6.34
N ARG A 58 14.35 8.20 -6.76
CA ARG A 58 14.11 9.39 -7.59
C ARG A 58 13.48 9.02 -8.93
N GLU A 59 14.12 8.12 -9.68
CA GLU A 59 13.64 7.70 -11.00
C GLU A 59 12.28 7.02 -10.91
N MET A 60 12.09 6.15 -9.91
CA MET A 60 10.79 5.53 -9.64
C MET A 60 9.71 6.60 -9.43
N ARG A 61 9.98 7.61 -8.61
CA ARG A 61 9.02 8.67 -8.30
C ARG A 61 8.67 9.50 -9.54
N GLU A 62 9.65 9.87 -10.35
CA GLU A 62 9.44 10.62 -11.59
C GLU A 62 8.53 9.85 -12.56
N GLN A 63 8.77 8.55 -12.76
CA GLN A 63 7.95 7.70 -13.62
C GLN A 63 6.52 7.53 -13.08
N VAL A 64 6.38 7.34 -11.76
CA VAL A 64 5.07 7.26 -11.09
C VAL A 64 4.26 8.54 -11.28
N VAL A 65 4.88 9.71 -11.06
CA VAL A 65 4.21 11.02 -11.24
C VAL A 65 3.79 11.23 -12.69
N ALA A 66 4.68 10.92 -13.64
CA ALA A 66 4.39 11.06 -15.06
C ALA A 66 3.19 10.18 -15.48
N LEU A 67 3.16 8.92 -15.03
CA LEU A 67 2.06 8.01 -15.32
C LEU A 67 0.75 8.45 -14.65
N ALA A 68 0.80 8.89 -13.39
CA ALA A 68 -0.37 9.38 -12.67
C ALA A 68 -0.99 10.61 -13.35
N ASN A 69 -0.16 11.54 -13.81
CA ASN A 69 -0.63 12.72 -14.56
C ASN A 69 -1.32 12.32 -15.88
N LEU A 70 -0.71 11.39 -16.62
CA LEU A 70 -1.28 10.88 -17.87
C LEU A 70 -2.62 10.14 -17.65
N LEU A 71 -2.78 9.41 -16.54
CA LEU A 71 -4.07 8.82 -16.18
C LEU A 71 -5.12 9.88 -15.85
N ARG A 72 -4.73 10.94 -15.12
CA ARG A 72 -5.61 12.07 -14.82
C ARG A 72 -6.04 12.82 -16.08
N GLU A 73 -5.14 13.02 -17.03
CA GLU A 73 -5.44 13.62 -18.35
C GLU A 73 -6.43 12.79 -19.15
N ARG A 74 -6.41 11.46 -18.99
CA ARG A 74 -7.39 10.53 -19.59
C ARG A 74 -8.71 10.45 -18.83
N GLY A 75 -8.88 11.24 -17.76
CA GLY A 75 -10.13 11.38 -17.03
C GLY A 75 -10.28 10.48 -15.81
N VAL A 76 -9.24 9.76 -15.39
CA VAL A 76 -9.27 8.94 -14.17
C VAL A 76 -9.40 9.82 -12.93
N LYS A 77 -10.34 9.46 -12.05
CA LYS A 77 -10.64 10.14 -10.78
C LYS A 77 -10.54 9.19 -9.59
N PRO A 78 -10.40 9.72 -8.36
CA PRO A 78 -10.51 8.91 -7.16
C PRO A 78 -11.82 8.12 -7.13
N GLY A 79 -11.73 6.81 -6.92
CA GLY A 79 -12.85 5.88 -6.96
C GLY A 79 -13.00 5.11 -8.28
N ASP A 80 -12.32 5.54 -9.35
CA ASP A 80 -12.32 4.81 -10.62
C ASP A 80 -11.42 3.56 -10.54
N SER A 81 -11.82 2.52 -11.27
CA SER A 81 -11.04 1.28 -11.38
C SER A 81 -10.14 1.31 -12.61
N VAL A 82 -8.83 1.09 -12.41
CA VAL A 82 -7.83 0.99 -13.48
C VAL A 82 -7.26 -0.43 -13.51
N ALA A 83 -7.49 -1.16 -14.60
CA ALA A 83 -6.97 -2.52 -14.77
C ALA A 83 -5.49 -2.48 -15.19
N VAL A 84 -4.65 -3.26 -14.49
CA VAL A 84 -3.22 -3.42 -14.80
C VAL A 84 -2.94 -4.86 -15.23
N ALA A 85 -2.53 -5.06 -16.48
CA ALA A 85 -2.22 -6.37 -17.05
C ALA A 85 -0.76 -6.40 -17.53
N LEU A 86 0.16 -6.58 -16.58
CA LEU A 86 1.61 -6.65 -16.84
C LEU A 86 2.20 -7.91 -16.17
N PRO A 87 3.21 -8.56 -16.79
CA PRO A 87 3.98 -9.59 -16.12
C PRO A 87 4.78 -8.99 -14.95
N ARG A 88 5.20 -9.85 -14.00
CA ARG A 88 6.03 -9.43 -12.86
C ARG A 88 7.31 -8.75 -13.37
N SER A 89 7.39 -7.44 -13.14
CA SER A 89 8.47 -6.56 -13.59
C SER A 89 8.46 -5.27 -12.76
N VAL A 90 9.51 -4.46 -12.86
CA VAL A 90 9.54 -3.14 -12.23
C VAL A 90 8.37 -2.24 -12.70
N PHE A 91 7.92 -2.41 -13.95
CA PHE A 91 6.80 -1.66 -14.52
C PHE A 91 5.46 -1.98 -13.87
N LEU A 92 5.26 -3.21 -13.39
CA LEU A 92 4.07 -3.57 -12.63
C LEU A 92 4.00 -2.74 -11.33
N THR A 93 5.08 -2.69 -10.57
CA THR A 93 5.13 -1.92 -9.32
C THR A 93 4.98 -0.42 -9.55
N LEU A 94 5.59 0.11 -10.63
CA LEU A 94 5.41 1.50 -11.06
C LEU A 94 3.95 1.82 -11.39
N ALA A 95 3.29 0.96 -12.17
CA ALA A 95 1.90 1.13 -12.55
C ALA A 95 0.97 1.14 -11.33
N LEU A 96 1.20 0.24 -10.37
CA LEU A 96 0.42 0.23 -9.13
C LEU A 96 0.61 1.52 -8.33
N HIS A 97 1.85 1.98 -8.14
CA HIS A 97 2.12 3.23 -7.41
C HIS A 97 1.57 4.49 -8.09
N ALA A 98 1.32 4.46 -9.40
CA ALA A 98 0.69 5.59 -10.09
C ALA A 98 -0.83 5.68 -9.88
N ILE A 99 -1.45 4.62 -9.35
CA ILE A 99 -2.91 4.51 -9.15
C ILE A 99 -3.31 4.83 -7.70
N VAL A 100 -2.41 4.58 -6.71
CA VAL A 100 -2.61 4.81 -5.26
C VAL A 100 -2.05 6.16 -4.81
#